data_AF-A0A2M7SQ67-F1
#
_entry.id   AF-A0A2M7SQ67-F1
#
_cell.length_a   1.000
_cell.length_b   1.000
_cell.length_c   1.000
_cell.angle_alpha   90.00
_cell.angle_beta   90.00
_cell.angle_gamma   90.00
#
_symmetry.space_group_name_H-M   'P 1'
#
loop_
_entity.id
_entity.type
_entity.pdbx_description
1 polymer ?
#
loop_
_entity_poly.entity_id
_entity_poly.type
_entity_poly.pdbx_seq_one_letter_code
_entity_poly.pdbx_strand_id
1 'polypeptide(L)'
;AWEIALRTWGIAPVINEDGTPYGLITGASLFTLISKKIGPRPRQQELPIVEILDTPCRESCKTNIPRFQANNRIRDSLNRILREEGDDFWVVDENGLYLGVCRQRDLLNPPRLKVILVDHNEPRQALGAIEETELLEILDHHRLGNSSTHIPIRFTVDIVGSTSTLVSEQIEEAGLSAPPALAGLMLAGLLSDTLILTSPTTTERDHKAAERLGRWAFIRGAPLAGETVQSYGEQVLRASSGIDSRTPDEVVNTDLKIYEAGGHHFAIAQAEVTDLMQLAEHLSKLKEALTTL
;
A
#
# COMPACT_ATOMS: atom_id res chain seq x y z
N ALA A 1 27.37 23.22 -0.10
CA ALA A 1 27.45 22.02 0.76
C ALA A 1 27.05 22.31 2.21
N TRP A 2 27.62 23.34 2.85
CA TRP A 2 27.33 23.68 4.26
C TRP A 2 25.85 23.91 4.56
N GLU A 3 25.15 24.68 3.73
CA GLU A 3 23.70 24.88 3.88
C GLU A 3 22.90 23.58 3.81
N ILE A 4 23.32 22.66 2.92
CA ILE A 4 22.67 21.35 2.79
C ILE A 4 22.94 20.52 4.04
N ALA A 5 24.21 20.42 4.46
CA ALA A 5 24.62 19.67 5.65
C ALA A 5 23.90 20.15 6.93
N LEU A 6 23.64 21.45 7.08
CA LEU A 6 22.87 22.00 8.20
C LEU A 6 21.40 21.53 8.20
N ARG A 7 20.80 21.39 7.01
CA ARG A 7 19.40 20.95 6.86
C ARG A 7 19.25 19.43 6.94
N THR A 8 20.28 18.68 6.58
CA THR A 8 20.27 17.22 6.47
C THR A 8 21.00 16.52 7.61
N TRP A 9 21.25 17.22 8.72
CA TRP A 9 21.94 16.68 9.89
C TRP A 9 23.31 16.07 9.55
N GLY A 10 24.13 16.81 8.82
CA GLY A 10 25.55 16.53 8.61
C GLY A 10 25.93 15.78 7.32
N ILE A 11 25.03 15.70 6.33
CA ILE A 11 25.31 15.01 5.05
C ILE A 11 25.07 15.94 3.86
N ALA A 12 26.10 16.25 3.08
CA ALA A 12 25.93 16.99 1.83
C ALA A 12 26.35 16.14 0.62
N PRO A 13 25.42 15.77 -0.29
CA PRO A 13 25.75 15.14 -1.54
C PRO A 13 26.47 16.10 -2.49
N VAL A 14 27.52 15.62 -3.13
CA VAL A 14 28.24 16.28 -4.22
C VAL A 14 27.90 15.51 -5.50
N ILE A 15 27.28 16.21 -6.44
CA ILE A 15 26.74 15.67 -7.69
C ILE A 15 27.53 16.31 -8.84
N ASN A 16 27.79 15.55 -9.89
CA ASN A 16 28.38 16.05 -11.13
C ASN A 16 27.34 16.84 -11.95
N GLU A 17 27.80 17.59 -12.97
CA GLU A 17 26.92 18.35 -13.86
C GLU A 17 25.98 17.45 -14.66
N ASP A 18 26.37 16.20 -14.90
CA ASP A 18 25.56 15.17 -15.56
C ASP A 18 24.50 14.52 -14.65
N GLY A 19 24.40 14.95 -13.39
CA GLY A 19 23.46 14.41 -12.41
C GLY A 19 23.92 13.13 -11.70
N THR A 20 25.12 12.62 -12.01
CA THR A 20 25.66 11.42 -11.35
C THR A 20 26.27 11.73 -9.97
N PRO A 21 26.21 10.79 -9.01
CA PRO A 21 26.83 11.00 -7.70
C PRO A 21 28.37 11.02 -7.78
N TYR A 22 29.00 12.06 -7.22
CA TYR A 22 30.46 12.16 -7.11
C TYR A 22 30.98 11.73 -5.73
N GLY A 23 30.40 12.28 -4.65
CA GLY A 23 30.84 11.97 -3.29
C GLY A 23 29.92 12.55 -2.21
N LEU A 24 30.05 12.09 -0.98
CA LEU A 24 29.32 12.61 0.18
C LEU A 24 30.27 13.35 1.11
N ILE A 25 29.86 14.54 1.52
CA ILE A 25 30.46 15.25 2.65
C ILE A 25 29.70 14.82 3.89
N THR A 26 30.41 14.16 4.80
CA THR A 26 29.95 13.74 6.13
C THR A 26 30.84 14.36 7.20
N GLY A 27 30.42 14.31 8.47
CA GLY A 27 31.26 14.72 9.61
C GLY A 27 32.63 14.03 9.62
N ALA A 28 32.69 12.73 9.32
CA ALA A 28 33.94 11.98 9.25
C ALA A 28 34.85 12.46 8.10
N SER A 29 34.26 12.80 6.94
CA SER A 29 35.00 13.31 5.80
C SER A 29 35.62 14.69 6.09
N LEU A 30 34.87 15.55 6.80
CA LEU A 30 35.34 16.87 7.25
C LEU A 30 36.44 16.74 8.31
N PHE A 31 36.27 15.84 9.27
CA PHE A 31 37.30 15.57 10.27
C PHE A 31 38.60 15.06 9.64
N THR A 32 38.48 14.23 8.60
CA THR A 32 39.63 13.74 7.82
C THR A 32 40.34 14.89 7.10
N LEU A 33 39.59 15.83 6.52
CA LEU A 33 40.15 17.02 5.87
C LEU A 33 40.89 17.91 6.88
N ILE A 34 40.25 18.23 8.01
CA ILE A 34 40.84 19.03 9.09
C ILE A 34 42.12 18.36 9.59
N SER A 35 42.07 17.05 9.87
CA SER A 35 43.23 16.27 10.33
C SER A 35 44.38 16.29 9.33
N LYS A 36 44.08 16.23 8.02
CA LYS A 36 45.10 16.34 6.95
C LYS A 36 45.71 17.74 6.84
N LYS A 37 44.90 18.80 6.98
CA LYS A 37 45.33 20.20 6.82
C LYS A 37 46.13 20.70 8.03
N ILE A 38 45.71 20.31 9.24
CA ILE A 38 46.36 20.72 10.50
C ILE A 38 47.57 19.81 10.81
N GLY A 39 47.47 18.51 10.52
CA GLY A 39 48.52 17.53 10.78
C GLY A 39 48.91 17.40 12.27
N PRO A 40 49.79 16.46 12.64
CA PRO A 40 50.31 16.34 14.01
C PRO A 40 51.47 17.32 14.30
N ARG A 41 51.82 18.21 13.36
CA ARG A 41 53.03 19.04 13.44
C ARG A 41 52.71 20.44 14.01
N PRO A 42 53.39 20.89 15.08
CA PRO A 42 53.08 22.15 15.78
C PRO A 42 53.18 23.44 14.93
N ARG A 43 53.80 23.40 13.75
CA ARG A 43 54.04 24.59 12.91
C ARG A 43 52.86 24.97 11.99
N GLN A 44 51.78 24.20 11.95
CA GLN A 44 50.57 24.47 11.14
C GLN A 44 49.40 25.05 11.98
N GLN A 45 49.67 25.52 13.20
CA GLN A 45 48.64 25.89 14.19
C GLN A 45 47.83 27.17 13.90
N GLU A 46 48.08 27.89 12.80
CA GLU A 46 47.40 29.16 12.47
C GLU A 46 46.57 29.10 11.17
N LEU A 47 46.07 27.93 10.76
CA LEU A 47 45.09 27.89 9.66
C LEU A 47 43.73 28.37 10.18
N PRO A 48 43.18 29.49 9.66
CA PRO A 48 41.83 29.92 10.01
C PRO A 48 40.84 28.82 9.59
N ILE A 49 39.85 28.55 10.45
CA ILE A 49 38.81 27.57 10.13
C ILE A 49 38.12 27.91 8.81
N VAL A 50 38.00 29.20 8.49
CA VAL A 50 37.42 29.72 7.25
C VAL A 50 38.14 29.19 6.01
N GLU A 51 39.48 29.13 6.01
CA GLU A 51 40.24 28.59 4.86
C GLU A 51 40.02 27.09 4.67
N ILE A 52 39.81 26.36 5.76
CA ILE A 52 39.46 24.93 5.70
C ILE A 52 38.04 24.77 5.13
N LEU A 53 37.10 25.63 5.51
CA LEU A 53 35.71 25.60 5.05
C LEU A 53 35.55 26.04 3.58
N ASP A 54 36.47 26.87 3.07
CA ASP A 54 36.56 27.31 1.66
C ASP A 54 37.20 26.27 0.72
N THR A 55 37.74 25.18 1.27
CA THR A 55 38.29 24.10 0.46
C THR A 55 37.21 23.50 -0.46
N PRO A 56 37.49 23.24 -1.75
CA PRO A 56 36.52 22.66 -2.66
C PRO A 56 35.92 21.36 -2.12
N CYS A 57 34.60 21.23 -2.22
CA CYS A 57 33.83 20.08 -1.73
C CYS A 57 34.36 18.73 -2.25
N ARG A 58 34.96 18.73 -3.45
CA ARG A 58 35.53 17.54 -4.08
C ARG A 58 36.77 17.01 -3.38
N GLU A 59 37.50 17.85 -2.64
CA GLU A 59 38.68 17.47 -1.86
C GLU A 59 38.32 16.88 -0.49
N SER A 60 37.12 17.18 0.00
CA SER A 60 36.65 16.77 1.33
C SER A 60 35.71 15.57 1.29
N CYS A 61 35.07 15.28 0.16
CA CYS A 61 34.04 14.25 0.08
C CYS A 61 34.62 12.83 0.07
N LYS A 62 33.90 11.89 0.70
CA LYS A 62 34.09 10.45 0.49
C LYS A 62 33.54 10.08 -0.88
N THR A 63 34.32 9.38 -1.71
CA THR A 63 33.90 9.01 -3.08
C THR A 63 33.51 7.53 -3.20
N ASN A 64 34.12 6.66 -2.38
CA ASN A 64 33.78 5.24 -2.34
C ASN A 64 32.54 5.01 -1.45
N ILE A 65 31.36 5.19 -2.03
CA ILE A 65 30.06 5.02 -1.38
C ILE A 65 29.24 4.02 -2.19
N PRO A 66 28.69 2.97 -1.56
CA PRO A 66 27.84 2.01 -2.25
C PRO A 66 26.60 2.67 -2.86
N ARG A 67 26.17 2.14 -4.00
CA ARG A 67 25.01 2.63 -4.77
C ARG A 67 23.93 1.57 -4.81
N PHE A 68 22.70 1.99 -4.57
CA PHE A 68 21.49 1.17 -4.63
C PHE A 68 20.48 1.80 -5.59
N GLN A 69 19.78 0.93 -6.32
CA GLN A 69 18.73 1.33 -7.26
C GLN A 69 17.43 1.61 -6.51
N ALA A 70 16.73 2.68 -6.87
CA ALA A 70 15.49 3.09 -6.21
C ALA A 70 14.31 2.13 -6.42
N ASN A 71 14.34 1.34 -7.50
CA ASN A 71 13.32 0.34 -7.82
C ASN A 71 13.52 -0.99 -7.08
N ASN A 72 14.66 -1.21 -6.43
CA ASN A 72 14.94 -2.42 -5.69
C ASN A 72 14.21 -2.43 -4.35
N ARG A 73 13.78 -3.62 -3.91
CA ARG A 73 13.23 -3.78 -2.56
C ARG A 73 14.35 -3.64 -1.54
N ILE A 74 14.05 -2.93 -0.45
CA ILE A 74 14.99 -2.75 0.67
C ILE A 74 15.43 -4.12 1.21
N ARG A 75 14.49 -5.06 1.38
CA ARG A 75 14.76 -6.41 1.91
C ARG A 75 15.83 -7.18 1.13
N ASP A 76 15.86 -7.03 -0.19
CA ASP A 76 16.81 -7.73 -1.07
C ASP A 76 18.22 -7.15 -0.94
N SER A 77 18.30 -5.87 -0.53
CA SER A 77 19.55 -5.13 -0.37
C SER A 77 20.12 -5.22 1.05
N LEU A 78 19.33 -5.63 2.06
CA LEU A 78 19.72 -5.62 3.48
C LEU A 78 21.03 -6.37 3.74
N ASN A 79 21.18 -7.58 3.19
CA ASN A 79 22.39 -8.39 3.39
C ASN A 79 23.66 -7.73 2.82
N ARG A 80 23.51 -6.98 1.73
CA ARG A 80 24.61 -6.21 1.14
C ARG A 80 24.94 -5.02 2.03
N ILE A 81 23.92 -4.26 2.44
CA ILE A 81 24.04 -3.09 3.32
C ILE A 81 24.75 -3.44 4.64
N LEU A 82 24.39 -4.57 5.26
CA LEU A 82 24.96 -5.02 6.53
C LEU A 82 26.44 -5.43 6.45
N ARG A 83 26.98 -5.65 5.24
CA ARG A 83 28.40 -6.00 5.01
C ARG A 83 29.26 -4.79 4.69
N GLU A 84 28.66 -3.65 4.37
CA GLU A 84 29.39 -2.42 4.06
C GLU A 84 29.85 -1.74 5.36
N GLU A 85 31.07 -1.22 5.38
CA GLU A 85 31.63 -0.50 6.54
C GLU A 85 31.09 0.94 6.70
N GLY A 86 30.17 1.38 5.83
CA GLY A 86 29.65 2.75 5.79
C GLY A 86 28.19 2.88 6.21
N ASP A 87 27.86 4.02 6.80
CA ASP A 87 26.51 4.31 7.29
C ASP A 87 25.62 5.03 6.25
N ASP A 88 26.20 5.50 5.15
CA ASP A 88 25.52 6.31 4.14
C ASP A 88 25.65 5.67 2.76
N PHE A 89 24.56 5.67 2.00
CA PHE A 89 24.47 5.02 0.70
C PHE A 89 23.79 5.92 -0.32
N TRP A 90 24.24 5.83 -1.57
CA TRP A 90 23.57 6.49 -2.68
C TRP A 90 22.33 5.71 -3.10
N VAL A 91 21.24 6.45 -3.33
CA VAL A 91 20.06 5.96 -4.06
C VAL A 91 20.08 6.61 -5.44
N VAL A 92 20.08 5.78 -6.47
CA VAL A 92 20.13 6.19 -7.87
C VAL A 92 18.96 5.64 -8.67
N ASP A 93 18.65 6.27 -9.78
CA ASP A 93 17.72 5.74 -10.78
C ASP A 93 18.39 4.69 -11.67
N GLU A 94 17.61 4.14 -12.61
CA GLU A 94 18.05 3.12 -13.57
C GLU A 94 19.20 3.60 -14.47
N ASN A 95 19.35 4.90 -14.66
CA ASN A 95 20.42 5.53 -15.44
C ASN A 95 21.65 5.89 -14.59
N GLY A 96 21.60 5.65 -13.27
CA GLY A 96 22.67 5.99 -12.32
C GLY A 96 22.66 7.45 -11.86
N LEU A 97 21.58 8.19 -12.14
CA LEU A 97 21.39 9.57 -11.70
C LEU A 97 21.03 9.62 -10.22
N TYR A 98 21.51 10.64 -9.52
CA TYR A 98 21.25 10.84 -8.10
C TYR A 98 19.76 11.07 -7.82
N LEU A 99 19.18 10.26 -6.94
CA LEU A 99 17.83 10.48 -6.39
C LEU A 99 17.86 10.85 -4.92
N GLY A 100 18.79 10.27 -4.14
CA GLY A 100 18.81 10.47 -2.70
C GLY A 100 19.99 9.84 -1.99
N VAL A 101 20.07 10.08 -0.69
CA VAL A 101 21.00 9.41 0.22
C VAL A 101 20.15 8.66 1.25
N CYS A 102 20.48 7.41 1.50
CA CYS A 102 19.85 6.61 2.53
C CYS A 102 20.86 6.26 3.62
N ARG A 103 20.45 6.32 4.89
CA ARG A 103 21.30 5.94 6.02
C ARG A 103 21.03 4.50 6.42
N GLN A 104 22.04 3.82 6.94
CA GLN A 104 21.93 2.44 7.41
C GLN A 104 20.82 2.26 8.45
N ARG A 105 20.67 3.20 9.39
CA ARG A 105 19.59 3.17 10.39
C ARG A 105 18.19 3.21 9.76
N ASP A 106 18.04 3.96 8.66
CA ASP A 106 16.76 4.12 7.96
C ASP A 106 16.46 2.88 7.10
N LEU A 107 17.49 2.11 6.72
CA LEU A 107 17.34 0.81 6.03
C LEU A 107 17.03 -0.34 6.99
N LEU A 108 17.59 -0.30 8.20
CA LEU A 108 17.30 -1.28 9.26
C LEU A 108 15.87 -1.15 9.80
N ASN A 109 15.34 0.07 9.81
CA ASN A 109 13.96 0.34 10.16
C ASN A 109 13.31 1.22 9.07
N PRO A 110 12.98 0.63 7.92
CA PRO A 110 12.41 1.39 6.81
C PRO A 110 11.07 1.98 7.21
N PRO A 111 10.72 3.18 6.68
CA PRO A 111 9.41 3.74 6.88
C PRO A 111 8.36 2.74 6.36
N ARG A 112 7.46 2.34 7.26
CA ARG A 112 6.40 1.38 6.93
C ARG A 112 5.24 2.11 6.28
N LEU A 113 4.66 1.49 5.26
CA LEU A 113 3.41 1.99 4.67
C LEU A 113 2.29 1.83 5.70
N LYS A 114 1.55 2.92 5.92
CA LYS A 114 0.37 2.91 6.78
C LYS A 114 -0.83 2.41 6.00
N VAL A 115 -1.51 1.40 6.53
CA VAL A 115 -2.61 0.73 5.82
C VAL A 115 -3.85 0.62 6.71
N ILE A 116 -5.00 0.68 6.05
CA ILE A 116 -6.31 0.34 6.62
C ILE A 116 -6.85 -0.81 5.80
N LEU A 117 -7.20 -1.92 6.46
CA LEU A 117 -7.85 -3.04 5.79
C LEU A 117 -9.36 -2.84 5.83
N VAL A 118 -9.99 -3.04 4.70
CA VAL A 118 -11.44 -3.02 4.55
C VAL A 118 -11.90 -4.36 4.00
N ASP A 119 -13.02 -4.85 4.49
CA ASP A 119 -13.69 -6.07 3.98
C ASP A 119 -12.93 -7.39 4.18
N HIS A 120 -11.80 -7.37 4.88
CA HIS A 120 -11.10 -8.58 5.30
C HIS A 120 -10.15 -8.28 6.46
N ASN A 121 -9.86 -9.33 7.23
CA ASN A 121 -8.89 -9.29 8.33
C ASN A 121 -7.96 -10.51 8.36
N GLU A 122 -8.19 -11.53 7.53
CA GLU A 122 -7.33 -12.71 7.44
C GLU A 122 -6.08 -12.41 6.59
N PRO A 123 -4.83 -12.60 7.09
CA PRO A 123 -3.60 -12.23 6.38
C PRO A 123 -3.44 -12.90 5.01
N ARG A 124 -3.99 -14.11 4.84
CA ARG A 124 -3.94 -14.86 3.56
C ARG A 124 -4.75 -14.20 2.45
N GLN A 125 -5.70 -13.33 2.80
CA GLN A 125 -6.51 -12.56 1.87
C GLN A 125 -5.92 -11.15 1.63
N ALA A 126 -4.94 -10.74 2.45
CA ALA A 126 -4.32 -9.42 2.38
C ALA A 126 -3.18 -9.36 1.35
N LEU A 127 -2.67 -8.13 1.14
CA LEU A 127 -1.49 -7.89 0.30
C LEU A 127 -0.28 -8.71 0.79
N GLY A 128 0.50 -9.26 -0.14
CA GLY A 128 1.74 -9.94 0.20
C GLY A 128 2.69 -9.03 1.00
N ALA A 129 3.27 -9.56 2.08
CA ALA A 129 4.11 -8.84 3.03
C ALA A 129 3.37 -7.73 3.83
N ILE A 130 2.09 -7.93 4.15
CA ILE A 130 1.32 -7.04 5.03
C ILE A 130 2.00 -6.86 6.40
N GLU A 131 2.82 -7.81 6.85
CA GLU A 131 3.58 -7.76 8.10
C GLU A 131 4.67 -6.67 8.11
N GLU A 132 5.08 -6.20 6.92
CA GLU A 132 6.02 -5.09 6.76
C GLU A 132 5.32 -3.71 6.81
N THR A 133 3.99 -3.69 6.82
CA THR A 133 3.20 -2.45 6.91
C THR A 133 2.92 -2.06 8.37
N GLU A 134 2.46 -0.83 8.56
CA GLU A 134 1.88 -0.35 9.81
C GLU A 134 0.35 -0.37 9.65
N LEU A 135 -0.27 -1.43 10.15
CA LEU A 135 -1.73 -1.54 10.19
C LEU A 135 -2.29 -0.52 11.19
N LEU A 136 -3.13 0.39 10.70
CA LEU A 136 -3.77 1.42 11.53
C LEU A 136 -5.19 1.04 11.95
N GLU A 137 -5.91 0.39 11.04
CA GLU A 137 -7.31 0.07 11.23
C GLU A 137 -7.78 -1.13 10.41
N ILE A 138 -8.78 -1.83 10.96
CA ILE A 138 -9.59 -2.81 10.25
C ILE A 138 -11.06 -2.36 10.32
N LEU A 139 -11.73 -2.33 9.17
CA LEU A 139 -13.17 -2.12 9.04
C LEU A 139 -13.77 -3.26 8.21
N ASP A 140 -14.48 -4.18 8.85
CA ASP A 140 -14.86 -5.44 8.22
C ASP A 140 -16.22 -5.94 8.74
N HIS A 141 -16.83 -6.88 8.03
CA HIS A 141 -18.08 -7.55 8.39
C HIS A 141 -17.96 -9.09 8.39
N HIS A 142 -16.77 -9.60 8.07
CA HIS A 142 -16.48 -11.03 8.10
C HIS A 142 -16.13 -11.53 9.52
N ARG A 143 -16.05 -12.86 9.64
CA ARG A 143 -15.53 -13.49 10.85
C ARG A 143 -14.07 -13.08 11.10
N LEU A 144 -13.64 -13.18 12.35
CA LEU A 144 -12.27 -12.90 12.74
C LEU A 144 -11.33 -14.07 12.41
N GLY A 145 -10.17 -13.75 11.84
CA GLY A 145 -9.05 -14.67 11.59
C GLY A 145 -7.71 -13.94 11.45
N ASN A 146 -7.56 -12.82 12.16
CA ASN A 146 -6.41 -11.91 12.07
C ASN A 146 -5.19 -12.37 12.87
N SER A 147 -4.00 -11.91 12.45
CA SER A 147 -2.77 -12.00 13.25
C SER A 147 -2.77 -10.99 14.41
N SER A 148 -1.88 -11.20 15.38
CA SER A 148 -1.64 -10.22 16.44
C SER A 148 -1.00 -8.95 15.88
N THR A 149 -1.38 -7.80 16.43
CA THR A 149 -0.76 -6.52 16.11
C THR A 149 0.29 -6.16 17.16
N HIS A 150 1.37 -5.50 16.74
CA HIS A 150 2.43 -5.05 17.66
C HIS A 150 2.04 -3.78 18.43
N ILE A 151 1.06 -3.03 17.93
CA ILE A 151 0.53 -1.81 18.53
C ILE A 151 -1.01 -1.85 18.53
N PRO A 152 -1.69 -1.10 19.41
CA PRO A 152 -3.14 -0.93 19.35
C PRO A 152 -3.57 -0.29 18.01
N ILE A 153 -4.66 -0.80 17.44
CA ILE A 153 -5.26 -0.32 16.19
C ILE A 153 -6.75 -0.04 16.38
N ARG A 154 -7.36 0.77 15.52
CA ARG A 154 -8.83 0.85 15.44
C ARG A 154 -9.35 -0.44 14.81
N PHE A 155 -10.28 -1.13 15.46
CA PHE A 155 -10.78 -2.40 14.95
C PHE A 155 -12.29 -2.39 15.05
N THR A 156 -12.96 -2.34 13.91
CA THR A 156 -14.41 -2.34 13.81
C THR A 156 -14.84 -3.53 12.98
N VAL A 157 -15.54 -4.47 13.64
CA VAL A 157 -16.27 -5.54 12.98
C VAL A 157 -17.70 -5.52 13.47
N ASP A 158 -18.63 -5.59 12.53
CA ASP A 158 -20.05 -5.55 12.83
C ASP A 158 -20.82 -6.51 11.91
N ILE A 159 -22.01 -6.91 12.35
CA ILE A 159 -22.82 -7.93 11.69
C ILE A 159 -23.76 -7.21 10.70
N VAL A 160 -23.20 -6.73 9.60
CA VAL A 160 -23.93 -6.09 8.49
C VAL A 160 -23.66 -6.84 7.18
N GLY A 161 -24.52 -6.62 6.19
CA GLY A 161 -24.43 -7.28 4.89
C GLY A 161 -23.25 -6.83 4.04
N SER A 162 -22.73 -5.61 4.24
CA SER A 162 -21.60 -5.08 3.47
C SER A 162 -20.71 -4.13 4.28
N THR A 163 -19.39 -4.16 4.03
CA THR A 163 -18.46 -3.14 4.56
C THR A 163 -18.83 -1.72 4.10
N SER A 164 -19.45 -1.57 2.93
CA SER A 164 -19.94 -0.26 2.43
C SER A 164 -20.99 0.36 3.35
N THR A 165 -21.76 -0.45 4.08
CA THR A 165 -22.70 0.01 5.10
C THR A 165 -21.95 0.74 6.21
N LEU A 166 -20.89 0.13 6.76
CA LEU A 166 -20.08 0.72 7.84
C LEU A 166 -19.38 1.99 7.41
N VAL A 167 -18.84 2.02 6.18
CA VAL A 167 -18.21 3.23 5.64
C VAL A 167 -19.25 4.35 5.49
N SER A 168 -20.47 4.04 5.02
CA SER A 168 -21.54 5.04 4.87
C SER A 168 -22.00 5.62 6.20
N GLU A 169 -22.00 4.81 7.26
CA GLU A 169 -22.32 5.23 8.63
C GLU A 169 -21.23 6.17 9.17
N GLN A 170 -19.94 5.83 9.01
CA GLN A 170 -18.84 6.71 9.42
C GLN A 170 -18.85 8.07 8.69
N ILE A 171 -19.23 8.08 7.40
CA ILE A 171 -19.39 9.34 6.64
C ILE A 171 -20.50 10.20 7.24
N GLU A 172 -21.65 9.60 7.55
CA GLU A 172 -22.80 10.30 8.15
C GLU A 172 -22.48 10.79 9.58
N GLU A 173 -21.83 9.98 10.40
CA GLU A 173 -21.40 10.33 11.76
C GLU A 173 -20.42 11.50 11.78
N ALA A 174 -19.57 11.60 10.75
CA ALA A 174 -18.67 12.74 10.57
C ALA A 174 -19.39 14.02 10.07
N GLY A 175 -20.71 13.97 9.82
CA GLY A 175 -21.49 15.07 9.27
C GLY A 175 -21.19 15.34 7.79
N LEU A 176 -20.68 14.33 7.08
CA LEU A 176 -20.30 14.43 5.67
C LEU A 176 -21.29 13.71 4.76
N SER A 177 -21.11 13.88 3.45
CA SER A 177 -21.78 13.12 2.40
C SER A 177 -20.77 12.72 1.33
N ALA A 178 -20.86 11.49 0.83
CA ALA A 178 -19.98 11.06 -0.26
C ALA A 178 -20.29 11.81 -1.56
N PRO A 179 -19.27 12.20 -2.36
CA PRO A 179 -19.48 12.65 -3.73
C PRO A 179 -20.27 11.61 -4.55
N PRO A 180 -21.12 12.02 -5.52
CA PRO A 180 -22.07 11.11 -6.17
C PRO A 180 -21.43 9.86 -6.81
N ALA A 181 -20.26 10.00 -7.43
CA ALA A 181 -19.55 8.87 -8.03
C ALA A 181 -19.07 7.86 -6.97
N LEU A 182 -18.56 8.34 -5.82
CA LEU A 182 -18.13 7.48 -4.72
C LEU A 182 -19.33 6.83 -4.03
N ALA A 183 -20.42 7.57 -3.85
CA ALA A 183 -21.66 7.02 -3.31
C ALA A 183 -22.22 5.90 -4.20
N GLY A 184 -22.18 6.07 -5.53
CA GLY A 184 -22.58 5.05 -6.49
C GLY A 184 -21.70 3.80 -6.45
N LEU A 185 -20.39 3.96 -6.24
CA LEU A 185 -19.46 2.83 -6.07
C LEU A 185 -19.74 2.06 -4.77
N MET A 186 -19.91 2.77 -3.66
CA MET A 186 -20.26 2.16 -2.37
C MET A 186 -21.63 1.46 -2.43
N LEU A 187 -22.60 2.06 -3.12
CA LEU A 187 -23.90 1.44 -3.34
C LEU A 187 -23.78 0.17 -4.17
N ALA A 188 -22.92 0.16 -5.20
CA ALA A 188 -22.67 -1.05 -5.98
C ALA A 188 -22.06 -2.18 -5.13
N GLY A 189 -21.06 -1.87 -4.30
CA GLY A 189 -20.48 -2.85 -3.37
C GLY A 189 -21.53 -3.42 -2.40
N LEU A 190 -22.33 -2.53 -1.80
CA LEU A 190 -23.43 -2.95 -0.91
C LEU A 190 -24.43 -3.86 -1.63
N LEU A 191 -24.87 -3.50 -2.84
CA LEU A 191 -25.85 -4.29 -3.60
C LEU A 191 -25.25 -5.61 -4.13
N SER A 192 -23.95 -5.68 -4.33
CA SER A 192 -23.22 -6.91 -4.65
C SER A 192 -23.27 -7.88 -3.47
N ASP A 193 -22.78 -7.47 -2.29
CA ASP A 193 -22.70 -8.34 -1.10
C ASP A 193 -24.09 -8.80 -0.62
N THR A 194 -25.08 -7.94 -0.80
CA THR A 194 -26.45 -8.17 -0.34
C THR A 194 -27.37 -8.76 -1.39
N LEU A 195 -26.90 -8.99 -2.63
CA LEU A 195 -27.73 -9.42 -3.76
C LEU A 195 -29.01 -8.57 -3.90
N ILE A 196 -28.84 -7.25 -4.06
CA ILE A 196 -29.94 -6.27 -4.06
C ILE A 196 -30.81 -6.41 -2.79
N LEU A 197 -30.16 -6.46 -1.62
CA LEU A 197 -30.84 -6.53 -0.32
C LEU A 197 -31.70 -7.80 -0.09
N THR A 198 -31.44 -8.88 -0.84
CA THR A 198 -32.17 -10.16 -0.71
C THR A 198 -31.36 -11.27 -0.03
N SER A 199 -30.04 -11.08 0.10
CA SER A 199 -29.13 -12.01 0.77
C SER A 199 -29.53 -12.21 2.23
N PRO A 200 -29.36 -13.42 2.80
CA PRO A 200 -29.61 -13.67 4.22
C PRO A 200 -28.67 -12.89 5.16
N THR A 201 -27.58 -12.31 4.65
CA THR A 201 -26.68 -11.44 5.43
C THR A 201 -27.21 -10.00 5.55
N THR A 202 -28.21 -9.63 4.75
CA THR A 202 -28.76 -8.28 4.71
C THR A 202 -29.44 -7.93 6.03
N THR A 203 -29.18 -6.72 6.52
CA THR A 203 -29.76 -6.16 7.73
C THR A 203 -30.50 -4.85 7.45
N GLU A 204 -31.30 -4.40 8.42
CA GLU A 204 -31.95 -3.08 8.38
C GLU A 204 -30.96 -1.91 8.23
N ARG A 205 -29.70 -2.10 8.65
CA ARG A 205 -28.65 -1.09 8.46
C ARG A 205 -28.22 -0.99 7.00
N ASP A 206 -28.19 -2.11 6.29
CA ASP A 206 -27.90 -2.14 4.85
C ASP A 206 -29.02 -1.46 4.05
N HIS A 207 -30.29 -1.65 4.43
CA HIS A 207 -31.42 -0.92 3.84
C HIS A 207 -31.26 0.60 4.01
N LYS A 208 -30.97 1.07 5.24
CA LYS A 208 -30.74 2.50 5.53
C LYS A 208 -29.52 3.04 4.79
N ALA A 209 -28.45 2.25 4.71
CA ALA A 209 -27.24 2.61 3.96
C ALA A 209 -27.52 2.72 2.46
N ALA A 210 -28.26 1.77 1.87
CA ALA A 210 -28.64 1.83 0.47
C ALA A 210 -29.48 3.07 0.14
N GLU A 211 -30.45 3.41 1.01
CA GLU A 211 -31.24 4.65 0.88
C GLU A 211 -30.36 5.90 1.00
N ARG A 212 -29.44 5.93 1.98
CA ARG A 212 -28.50 7.03 2.20
C ARG A 212 -27.57 7.22 0.99
N LEU A 213 -26.95 6.15 0.53
CA LEU A 213 -26.04 6.16 -0.62
C LEU A 213 -26.79 6.53 -1.90
N GLY A 214 -28.00 6.02 -2.10
CA GLY A 214 -28.87 6.41 -3.22
C GLY A 214 -29.17 7.92 -3.22
N ARG A 215 -29.48 8.52 -2.06
CA ARG A 215 -29.67 9.98 -1.94
C ARG A 215 -28.43 10.78 -2.36
N TRP A 216 -27.23 10.27 -2.11
CA TRP A 216 -25.98 10.92 -2.51
C TRP A 216 -25.62 10.66 -3.98
N ALA A 217 -25.92 9.47 -4.50
CA ALA A 217 -25.53 9.02 -5.83
C ALA A 217 -26.45 9.52 -6.94
N PHE A 218 -27.77 9.54 -6.71
CA PHE A 218 -28.79 9.75 -7.76
C PHE A 218 -29.21 11.21 -7.94
N ILE A 219 -28.37 12.16 -7.51
CA ILE A 219 -28.67 13.58 -7.62
C ILE A 219 -28.65 14.06 -9.08
N ARG A 220 -29.40 15.12 -9.37
CA ARG A 220 -29.46 15.70 -10.72
C ARG A 220 -28.06 16.14 -11.18
N GLY A 221 -27.67 15.70 -12.39
CA GLY A 221 -26.37 16.03 -12.98
C GLY A 221 -25.25 15.08 -12.60
N ALA A 222 -25.50 14.08 -11.74
CA ALA A 222 -24.57 12.98 -11.48
C ALA A 222 -24.69 11.88 -12.56
N PRO A 223 -23.68 10.99 -12.69
CA PRO A 223 -23.71 9.88 -13.64
C PRO A 223 -24.90 8.93 -13.49
N LEU A 224 -25.40 8.77 -12.26
CA LEU A 224 -26.51 7.87 -11.91
C LEU A 224 -27.83 8.64 -11.67
N ALA A 225 -27.96 9.86 -12.20
CA ALA A 225 -29.15 10.67 -12.01
C ALA A 225 -30.40 9.97 -12.56
N GLY A 226 -31.43 9.83 -11.72
CA GLY A 226 -32.70 9.20 -12.10
C GLY A 226 -32.76 7.68 -11.94
N GLU A 227 -31.66 7.05 -11.52
CA GLU A 227 -31.65 5.65 -11.13
C GLU A 227 -32.35 5.43 -9.78
N THR A 228 -32.71 4.17 -9.52
CA THR A 228 -33.20 3.69 -8.23
C THR A 228 -32.25 2.63 -7.70
N VAL A 229 -32.33 2.33 -6.41
CA VAL A 229 -31.55 1.23 -5.80
C VAL A 229 -31.79 -0.08 -6.56
N GLN A 230 -33.05 -0.35 -6.92
CA GLN A 230 -33.43 -1.55 -7.68
C GLN A 230 -32.83 -1.55 -9.09
N SER A 231 -33.08 -0.51 -9.89
CA SER A 231 -32.63 -0.46 -11.28
C SER A 231 -31.10 -0.42 -11.41
N TYR A 232 -30.41 0.23 -10.48
CA TYR A 232 -28.95 0.23 -10.43
C TYR A 232 -28.40 -1.13 -9.95
N GLY A 233 -29.02 -1.74 -8.93
CA GLY A 233 -28.65 -3.08 -8.47
C GLY A 233 -28.77 -4.14 -9.56
N GLU A 234 -29.84 -4.10 -10.36
CA GLU A 234 -30.00 -5.00 -11.51
C GLU A 234 -28.89 -4.80 -12.54
N GLN A 235 -28.45 -3.57 -12.78
CA GLN A 235 -27.32 -3.29 -13.68
C GLN A 235 -26.00 -3.82 -13.12
N VAL A 236 -25.74 -3.63 -11.83
CA VAL A 236 -24.54 -4.15 -11.13
C VAL A 236 -24.50 -5.67 -11.22
N LEU A 237 -25.57 -6.36 -10.86
CA LEU A 237 -25.61 -7.82 -10.91
C LEU A 237 -25.50 -8.36 -12.34
N ARG A 238 -26.15 -7.72 -13.33
CA ARG A 238 -26.01 -8.12 -14.75
C ARG A 238 -24.59 -7.95 -15.27
N ALA A 239 -23.85 -6.94 -14.79
CA ALA A 239 -22.46 -6.74 -15.17
C ALA A 239 -21.53 -7.80 -14.54
N SER A 240 -21.88 -8.33 -13.36
CA SER A 240 -21.15 -9.41 -12.66
C SER A 240 -21.44 -10.80 -13.24
N SER A 241 -22.68 -11.04 -13.64
CA SER A 241 -23.20 -12.36 -14.03
C SER A 241 -22.98 -12.66 -15.52
N GLY A 242 -21.80 -13.19 -15.85
CA GLY A 242 -21.47 -13.62 -17.21
C GLY A 242 -20.46 -14.76 -17.21
N ILE A 243 -20.90 -15.99 -16.94
CA ILE A 243 -20.04 -17.19 -17.06
C ILE A 243 -19.79 -17.58 -18.53
N ASP A 244 -20.68 -17.20 -19.45
CA ASP A 244 -20.57 -17.56 -20.87
C ASP A 244 -19.39 -16.87 -21.57
N SER A 245 -19.02 -15.67 -21.13
CA SER A 245 -17.96 -14.87 -21.74
C SER A 245 -16.60 -15.02 -21.05
N ARG A 246 -16.49 -15.88 -20.04
CA ARG A 246 -15.30 -16.03 -19.20
C ARG A 246 -14.80 -17.47 -19.23
N THR A 247 -13.50 -17.65 -19.08
CA THR A 247 -12.95 -19.01 -18.97
C THR A 247 -13.31 -19.62 -17.61
N PRO A 248 -13.43 -20.96 -17.50
CA PRO A 248 -13.71 -21.62 -16.22
C PRO A 248 -12.71 -21.22 -15.11
N ASP A 249 -11.43 -21.10 -15.45
CA ASP A 249 -10.39 -20.66 -14.52
C ASP A 249 -10.64 -19.23 -14.02
N GLU A 250 -10.97 -18.29 -14.91
CA GLU A 250 -11.30 -16.92 -14.52
C GLU A 250 -12.53 -16.86 -13.62
N VAL A 251 -13.57 -17.64 -13.92
CA VAL A 251 -14.80 -17.69 -13.12
C VAL A 251 -14.48 -18.19 -11.71
N VAL A 252 -13.76 -19.31 -11.58
CA VAL A 252 -13.42 -19.89 -10.28
C VAL A 252 -12.52 -18.96 -9.46
N ASN A 253 -11.55 -18.30 -10.10
CA ASN A 253 -10.60 -17.41 -9.41
C ASN A 253 -11.17 -16.02 -9.06
N THR A 254 -12.35 -15.64 -9.57
CA THR A 254 -12.90 -14.28 -9.35
C THR A 254 -13.22 -14.02 -7.89
N ASP A 255 -13.90 -14.97 -7.25
CA ASP A 255 -14.29 -14.90 -5.84
C ASP A 255 -13.90 -16.20 -5.14
N LEU A 256 -12.59 -16.48 -5.17
CA LEU A 256 -11.96 -17.62 -4.49
C LEU A 256 -11.37 -17.15 -3.16
N LYS A 257 -11.82 -17.74 -2.05
CA LYS A 257 -11.23 -17.53 -0.73
C LYS A 257 -10.68 -18.85 -0.19
N ILE A 258 -9.45 -18.82 0.32
CA ILE A 258 -8.74 -19.97 0.88
C ILE A 258 -8.86 -19.95 2.40
N TYR A 259 -9.19 -21.09 2.98
CA TYR A 259 -9.44 -21.25 4.40
C TYR A 259 -8.67 -22.43 4.99
N GLU A 260 -8.50 -22.39 6.31
CA GLU A 260 -7.97 -23.51 7.09
C GLU A 260 -8.81 -23.66 8.36
N ALA A 261 -9.36 -24.86 8.57
CA ALA A 261 -10.12 -25.17 9.78
C ALA A 261 -9.98 -26.66 10.11
N GLY A 262 -9.76 -26.98 11.39
CA GLY A 262 -9.71 -28.36 11.85
C GLY A 262 -8.59 -29.21 11.22
N GLY A 263 -7.47 -28.58 10.80
CA GLY A 263 -6.37 -29.27 10.11
C GLY A 263 -6.62 -29.55 8.63
N HIS A 264 -7.74 -29.07 8.06
CA HIS A 264 -8.02 -29.15 6.64
C HIS A 264 -7.78 -27.80 5.97
N HIS A 265 -7.12 -27.83 4.81
CA HIS A 265 -7.03 -26.70 3.89
C HIS A 265 -8.10 -26.88 2.80
N PHE A 266 -8.90 -25.85 2.57
CA PHE A 266 -9.94 -25.86 1.55
C PHE A 266 -10.13 -24.46 0.96
N ALA A 267 -10.64 -24.40 -0.27
CA ALA A 267 -11.00 -23.16 -0.92
C ALA A 267 -12.50 -23.15 -1.23
N ILE A 268 -13.11 -21.98 -1.19
CA ILE A 268 -14.49 -21.76 -1.61
C ILE A 268 -14.46 -20.74 -2.74
N ALA A 269 -14.98 -21.12 -3.91
CA ALA A 269 -15.21 -20.23 -5.04
C ALA A 269 -16.70 -19.95 -5.17
N GLN A 270 -17.07 -18.69 -5.36
CA GLN A 270 -18.44 -18.28 -5.66
C GLN A 270 -18.53 -17.83 -7.13
N ALA A 271 -19.55 -18.30 -7.84
CA ALA A 271 -19.85 -17.89 -9.20
C ALA A 271 -21.31 -17.45 -9.29
N GLU A 272 -21.53 -16.23 -9.78
CA GLU A 272 -22.87 -15.67 -9.99
C GLU A 272 -23.36 -16.00 -11.40
N VAL A 273 -24.59 -16.50 -11.49
CA VAL A 273 -25.24 -16.84 -12.77
C VAL A 273 -26.57 -16.11 -12.89
N THR A 274 -26.91 -15.66 -14.10
CA THR A 274 -28.22 -15.04 -14.36
C THR A 274 -29.36 -16.05 -14.34
N ASP A 275 -29.07 -17.30 -14.70
CA ASP A 275 -30.02 -18.42 -14.71
C ASP A 275 -29.31 -19.72 -14.29
N LEU A 276 -29.92 -20.48 -13.39
CA LEU A 276 -29.44 -21.80 -12.97
C LEU A 276 -29.39 -22.79 -14.14
N MET A 277 -30.17 -22.59 -15.20
CA MET A 277 -30.10 -23.43 -16.40
C MET A 277 -28.74 -23.31 -17.11
N GLN A 278 -28.13 -22.12 -17.12
CA GLN A 278 -26.80 -21.91 -17.72
C GLN A 278 -25.71 -22.67 -16.95
N LEU A 279 -25.86 -22.81 -15.63
CA LEU A 279 -24.88 -23.51 -14.79
C LEU A 279 -24.68 -24.96 -15.24
N ALA A 280 -25.74 -25.64 -15.70
CA ALA A 280 -25.66 -27.04 -16.10
C ALA A 280 -24.65 -27.29 -17.22
N GLU A 281 -24.49 -26.33 -18.15
CA GLU A 281 -23.58 -26.44 -19.30
C GLU A 281 -22.11 -26.20 -18.92
N HIS A 282 -21.87 -25.45 -17.84
CA HIS A 282 -20.53 -25.08 -17.38
C HIS A 282 -20.04 -25.84 -16.16
N LEU A 283 -20.94 -26.56 -15.45
CA LEU A 283 -20.65 -27.22 -14.18
C LEU A 283 -19.46 -28.19 -14.25
N SER A 284 -19.34 -28.97 -15.33
CA SER A 284 -18.23 -29.91 -15.50
C SER A 284 -16.89 -29.18 -15.60
N LYS A 285 -16.84 -28.13 -16.41
CA LYS A 285 -15.63 -27.32 -16.63
C LYS A 285 -15.22 -26.54 -15.39
N LEU A 286 -16.18 -25.98 -14.65
CA LEU A 286 -15.93 -25.28 -13.40
C LEU A 286 -15.39 -26.22 -12.31
N LYS A 287 -15.91 -27.45 -12.24
CA LYS A 287 -15.38 -28.47 -11.32
C LYS A 287 -13.96 -28.87 -11.67
N GLU A 288 -13.66 -29.04 -12.94
CA GLU A 288 -12.30 -29.34 -13.41
C GLU A 288 -11.33 -28.22 -13.03
N ALA A 289 -11.68 -26.97 -13.34
CA ALA A 289 -10.89 -25.79 -12.97
C ALA A 289 -10.63 -25.68 -11.46
N LEU A 290 -11.64 -25.96 -10.62
CA LEU A 290 -11.50 -25.97 -9.16
C LEU A 290 -10.56 -27.09 -8.65
N THR A 291 -10.48 -28.23 -9.35
CA THR A 291 -9.57 -29.33 -8.97
C THR A 291 -8.13 -29.14 -9.43
N THR A 292 -7.90 -28.28 -10.43
CA THR A 292 -6.57 -27.99 -10.97
C THR A 292 -5.87 -26.79 -10.31
N LEU A 293 -6.57 -26.08 -9.43
CA LEU A 293 -6.04 -25.02 -8.56
C LEU A 293 -5.11 -25.55 -7.47
#